data_AF-A0A7C7RC14-F1
#
_entry.id   AF-A0A7C7RC14-F1
#
_cell.length_a   1.000
_cell.length_b   1.000
_cell.length_c   1.000
_cell.angle_alpha   90.00
_cell.angle_beta   90.00
_cell.angle_gamma   90.00
#
_symmetry.space_group_name_H-M   'P 1'
#
loop_
_entity.id
_entity.type
_entity.pdbx_description
1 polymer ?
#
loop_
_entity_poly.entity_id
_entity_poly.type
_entity_poly.pdbx_seq_one_letter_code
_entity_poly.pdbx_strand_id
1 'polypeptide(L)' 'MTCPAETNFGRVNVVLVEPEIPTNTGNIAKLCGATGSVLYLVHPLGFRTDDRSLRLFFNS' A
#
# COMPACT_ATOMS: atom_id res chain seq x y z
N MET A 1 17.61 -16.11 -21.88
CA MET A 1 16.31 -15.49 -22.17
C MET A 1 15.70 -14.98 -20.87
N THR A 2 16.35 -14.00 -20.25
CA THR A 2 15.79 -13.24 -19.12
C THR A 2 15.49 -11.86 -19.68
N CYS A 3 14.22 -11.59 -19.92
CA CYS A 3 13.77 -10.27 -20.33
C CYS A 3 14.02 -9.32 -19.15
N PRO A 4 14.68 -8.16 -19.33
CA PRO A 4 14.77 -7.16 -18.29
C PRO A 4 13.42 -6.46 -18.23
N ALA A 5 12.47 -7.04 -17.50
CA ALA A 5 11.23 -6.35 -17.13
C ALA A 5 11.49 -5.43 -15.93
N GLU A 6 12.57 -4.67 -15.97
CA GLU A 6 12.68 -3.42 -15.22
C GLU A 6 11.91 -2.35 -16.00
N THR A 7 10.61 -2.59 -16.15
CA THR A 7 9.65 -1.54 -16.46
C THR A 7 9.67 -0.59 -15.27
N ASN A 8 10.47 0.46 -15.41
CA ASN A 8 10.54 1.62 -14.56
C ASN A 8 9.24 2.44 -14.71
N PHE A 9 8.09 1.82 -14.40
CA PHE A 9 6.88 2.56 -14.12
C PHE A 9 7.19 3.38 -12.87
N GLY A 10 7.30 4.70 -13.05
CA GLY A 10 7.57 5.62 -11.94
C GLY A 10 6.66 5.27 -10.76
N ARG A 11 7.28 5.00 -9.60
CA ARG A 11 6.56 4.55 -8.41
C ARG A 11 5.40 5.48 -8.12
N VAL A 12 4.18 4.94 -8.12
CA VAL A 12 2.97 5.72 -7.87
C VAL A 12 2.83 5.93 -6.37
N ASN A 13 2.43 7.13 -5.98
CA ASN A 13 2.11 7.47 -4.59
C ASN A 13 0.59 7.52 -4.46
N VAL A 14 0.03 6.66 -3.63
CA VAL A 14 -1.40 6.55 -3.36
C VAL A 14 -1.67 7.14 -1.99
N VAL A 15 -2.57 8.12 -1.90
CA VAL A 15 -2.93 8.78 -0.63
C VAL A 15 -4.40 8.49 -0.34
N LEU A 16 -4.68 7.85 0.79
CA LEU A 16 -6.04 7.67 1.31
C LEU A 16 -6.27 8.65 2.44
N VAL A 17 -7.24 9.55 2.22
CA VAL A 17 -7.69 10.52 3.20
C VAL A 17 -8.89 9.93 3.93
N GLU A 18 -8.80 9.87 5.26
CA GLU A 18 -9.87 9.41 6.14
C GLU A 18 -10.52 8.06 5.72
N PRO A 19 -9.73 6.98 5.56
CA PRO A 19 -10.28 5.70 5.17
C PRO A 19 -11.18 5.12 6.28
N GLU A 20 -12.44 4.86 5.93
CA GLU A 20 -13.45 4.32 6.85
C GLU A 20 -13.51 2.79 6.84
N ILE A 21 -13.25 2.16 5.69
CA ILE A 21 -13.47 0.72 5.47
C ILE A 21 -12.13 -0.04 5.45
N PRO A 22 -11.86 -0.93 6.43
CA PRO A 22 -10.60 -1.68 6.52
C PRO A 22 -10.31 -2.53 5.27
N THR A 23 -11.33 -3.21 4.73
CA THR A 23 -11.19 -4.11 3.59
C THR A 23 -10.70 -3.39 2.34
N ASN A 24 -11.17 -2.17 2.10
CA ASN A 24 -10.73 -1.35 0.97
C ASN A 24 -9.27 -0.96 1.12
N THR A 25 -8.88 -0.50 2.31
CA THR A 25 -7.49 -0.14 2.62
C THR A 25 -6.56 -1.34 2.47
N GLY A 26 -6.97 -2.53 2.94
CA GLY A 26 -6.19 -3.76 2.80
C GLY A 26 -5.99 -4.20 1.35
N ASN A 27 -7.02 -4.10 0.50
CA ASN A 27 -6.90 -4.42 -0.92
C ASN A 27 -5.99 -3.42 -1.67
N ILE A 28 -6.08 -2.14 -1.33
CA ILE A 28 -5.21 -1.10 -1.90
C ILE A 28 -3.76 -1.29 -1.45
N ALA A 29 -3.52 -1.67 -0.19
CA ALA A 29 -2.18 -1.99 0.30
C ALA A 29 -1.55 -3.18 -0.45
N LYS A 30 -2.33 -4.24 -0.73
CA LYS A 30 -1.87 -5.38 -1.54
C LYS A 30 -1.51 -4.95 -2.97
N LEU A 31 -2.34 -4.12 -3.60
CA LEU A 31 -2.05 -3.58 -4.92
C LEU A 31 -0.77 -2.74 -4.92
N CYS A 32 -0.58 -1.91 -3.89
CA CYS A 32 0.64 -1.10 -3.74
C CYS A 32 1.88 -1.98 -3.56
N GLY A 33 1.80 -3.04 -2.76
CA GLY A 33 2.88 -4.02 -2.61
C GLY A 33 3.22 -4.75 -3.91
N ALA A 34 2.21 -5.15 -4.69
CA ALA A 34 2.41 -5.83 -5.98
C ALA A 34 2.99 -4.92 -7.07
N THR A 35 2.70 -3.61 -7.00
CA THR A 35 3.12 -2.62 -8.00
C THR A 35 4.37 -1.83 -7.59
N GLY A 36 4.88 -2.02 -6.37
CA GLY A 36 5.95 -1.20 -5.80
C GLY A 36 5.56 0.26 -5.54
N SER A 37 4.25 0.53 -5.45
CA SER A 37 3.69 1.84 -5.15
C SER A 37 3.74 2.12 -3.64
N VAL A 38 3.79 3.39 -3.26
CA VAL A 38 3.78 3.82 -1.85
C VAL A 38 2.36 4.20 -1.45
N LEU A 39 1.87 3.69 -0.32
CA LEU A 39 0.56 4.01 0.24
C LEU A 39 0.70 4.91 1.48
N TYR A 40 0.10 6.09 1.43
CA TYR A 40 0.00 7.02 2.56
C TYR A 40 -1.44 7.00 3.10
N LEU A 41 -1.57 6.86 4.42
CA LEU A 41 -2.86 6.92 5.12
C LEU A 41 -2.90 8.20 5.97
N VAL A 42 -3.85 9.08 5.69
CA VAL A 42 -4.05 10.32 6.45
C VAL A 42 -5.16 10.10 7.47
N HIS A 43 -4.87 10.47 8.72
CA HIS A 43 -5.81 10.38 9.84
C HIS A 43 -6.91 11.44 9.76
N PRO A 44 -8.07 11.24 10.41
CA PRO A 44 -8.46 10.07 11.23
C PRO A 44 -8.76 8.80 10.43
N LEU A 45 -8.24 7.67 10.91
CA LEU A 45 -8.62 6.36 10.37
C LEU A 45 -9.92 5.92 11.05
N GLY A 46 -10.94 5.54 10.28
CA GLY A 46 -12.20 5.02 10.82
C GLY A 46 -12.08 3.63 11.45
N PHE A 47 -10.87 3.06 11.49
CA PHE A 47 -10.56 1.74 12.03
C PHE A 47 -9.21 1.72 12.75
N ARG A 48 -9.02 0.75 13.65
CA ARG A 48 -7.75 0.56 14.35
C ARG A 48 -6.75 -0.15 13.44
N THR A 49 -5.57 0.46 13.26
CA THR A 49 -4.40 -0.05 12.52
C THR A 49 -3.64 -1.17 13.26
N ASP A 50 -4.09 -1.52 14.47
CA ASP A 50 -3.49 -2.50 15.39
C ASP A 50 -3.65 -3.95 14.92
N ASP A 51 -4.39 -4.15 13.83
CA ASP A 51 -4.50 -5.45 13.19
C ASP A 51 -3.17 -5.76 12.48
N ARG A 52 -2.53 -6.83 12.94
CA ARG A 52 -1.21 -7.41 12.58
C ARG A 52 -0.88 -7.49 11.06
N SER A 53 -1.84 -7.15 10.21
CA SER A 53 -1.83 -7.20 8.74
C SER A 53 -1.17 -5.99 8.07
N LEU A 54 -0.98 -4.86 8.77
CA LEU A 54 -0.25 -3.67 8.26
C LEU A 54 1.22 -3.63 8.69
N ARG A 55 1.81 -4.79 9.02
CA ARG A 55 3.26 -4.96 9.11
C ARG A 55 3.85 -4.91 7.67
N LEU A 56 3.72 -3.73 7.06
CA LEU A 56 4.35 -3.35 5.81
C LEU A 56 5.85 -3.56 5.97
N PHE A 57 6.44 -4.14 4.93
CA PHE A 57 7.86 -4.36 4.69
C PHE A 57 8.72 -3.08 4.83
N PHE A 58 8.77 -2.49 6.02
CA PHE A 58 9.62 -1.35 6.35
C PHE A 58 11.00 -1.79 6.88
N ASN A 59 11.26 -3.10 6.99
CA ASN A 59 12.54 -3.66 7.45
C ASN A 59 12.96 -4.89 6.64
N SER A 60 13.17 -4.72 5.34
CA SER A 60 14.11 -5.55 4.56
C SER A 60 14.61 -4.77 3.35
#